data_AF-X0W745-F1
#
_entry.id   AF-X0W745-F1
#
_cell.length_a   1.000
_cell.length_b   1.000
_cell.length_c   1.000
_cell.angle_alpha   90.00
_cell.angle_beta   90.00
_cell.angle_gamma   90.00
#
_symmetry.space_group_name_H-M   'P 1'
#
loop_
_entity.id
_entity.type
_entity.pdbx_description
1 polymer ?
#
loop_
_entity_poly.entity_id
_entity_poly.type
_entity_poly.pdbx_seq_one_letter_code
_entity_poly.pdbx_strand_id
1 'polypeptide(L)'
;EITDSFCGFKVYRMEGLKKLELTEKGYGFPLQLWVQAYKNNLTVKELPVSMIYKDKGRTFGNYLDNPEKRLAYYQKIIDSEVKKCLIY
;
A
#
# COMPACT_ATOMS: atom_id res chain seq x y z
N GLU A 1 10.71 -6.66 8.76
CA GLU A 1 9.63 -5.91 9.45
C GLU A 1 9.55 -4.51 8.84
N ILE A 2 8.34 -3.95 8.69
CA ILE A 2 8.08 -2.58 8.21
C ILE A 2 7.18 -1.92 9.27
N THR A 3 7.58 -0.78 9.81
CA THR A 3 6.88 -0.14 10.93
C THR A 3 5.79 0.84 10.48
N ASP A 4 5.94 1.45 9.30
CA ASP A 4 4.89 2.29 8.68
C ASP A 4 4.62 1.89 7.23
N SER A 5 3.78 0.86 7.06
CA SER A 5 3.44 0.32 5.75
C SER A 5 2.56 1.26 4.90
N PHE A 6 1.88 2.22 5.52
CA PHE A 6 1.00 3.18 4.83
C PHE A 6 1.65 4.55 4.58
N CYS A 7 2.93 4.72 4.93
CA CYS A 7 3.67 5.96 4.73
C CYS A 7 3.53 6.51 3.29
N GLY A 8 3.35 7.83 3.14
CA GLY A 8 3.29 8.48 1.83
C GLY A 8 4.66 8.59 1.13
N PHE A 9 5.77 8.53 1.89
CA PHE A 9 7.11 8.59 1.33
C PHE A 9 7.57 7.22 0.85
N LYS A 10 7.81 7.11 -0.46
CA LYS A 10 8.36 5.90 -1.08
C LYS A 10 9.33 6.30 -2.18
N VAL A 11 10.48 5.62 -2.23
CA VAL A 11 11.49 5.80 -3.27
C VAL A 11 11.62 4.48 -4.01
N TYR A 12 11.64 4.54 -5.34
CA TYR A 12 11.69 3.36 -6.19
C TYR A 12 12.92 3.39 -7.08
N ARG A 13 13.55 2.22 -7.25
CA ARG A 13 14.42 1.99 -8.40
C ARG A 13 13.54 1.76 -9.63
N MET A 14 13.88 2.38 -10.75
CA MET A 14 13.14 2.24 -12.01
C MET A 14 12.93 0.77 -12.42
N GLU A 15 13.95 -0.06 -12.25
CA GLU A 15 13.90 -1.49 -12.57
C GLU A 15 12.89 -2.25 -11.71
N GLY A 16 12.75 -1.88 -10.43
CA GLY A 16 11.75 -2.45 -9.53
C GLY A 16 10.35 -1.97 -9.90
N LEU A 17 10.20 -0.68 -10.20
CA LEU A 17 8.91 -0.08 -10.56
C LEU A 17 8.32 -0.70 -11.83
N LYS A 18 9.15 -1.02 -12.82
CA LYS A 18 8.72 -1.68 -14.07
C LYS A 18 8.11 -3.08 -13.88
N LYS A 19 8.35 -3.72 -12.73
CA LYS A 19 7.78 -5.04 -12.38
C LYS A 19 6.43 -4.94 -11.68
N LEU A 20 5.96 -3.73 -11.42
CA LEU A 20 4.72 -3.46 -10.69
C LEU A 20 3.64 -2.94 -11.65
N GLU A 21 2.43 -3.45 -11.48
CA GLU A 21 1.23 -3.02 -12.18
C GLU A 21 0.30 -2.33 -11.17
N LEU A 22 0.69 -1.12 -10.78
CA LEU A 22 -0.01 -0.34 -9.75
C LEU A 22 -1.18 0.43 -10.39
N THR A 23 -2.39 -0.02 -10.12
CA THR A 23 -3.64 0.53 -10.67
C THR A 23 -4.57 1.12 -9.61
N GLU A 24 -4.34 0.81 -8.34
CA GLU A 24 -5.10 1.36 -7.22
C GLU A 24 -4.77 2.85 -7.02
N LYS A 25 -5.80 3.69 -7.06
CA LYS A 25 -5.65 5.15 -6.99
C LYS A 25 -5.98 5.71 -5.60
N GLY A 26 -6.60 4.92 -4.73
CA GLY A 26 -7.05 5.32 -3.41
C GLY A 26 -6.11 4.92 -2.28
N TYR A 27 -6.61 5.04 -1.06
CA TYR A 27 -5.88 4.71 0.18
C TYR A 27 -5.50 3.23 0.33
N GLY A 28 -5.96 2.37 -0.57
CA GLY A 28 -5.54 0.97 -0.64
C GLY A 28 -4.27 0.73 -1.46
N PHE A 29 -3.71 1.78 -2.09
CA PHE A 29 -2.48 1.67 -2.89
C PHE A 29 -1.33 0.93 -2.18
N PRO A 30 -1.03 1.20 -0.89
CA PRO A 30 0.05 0.48 -0.20
C PRO A 30 -0.17 -1.04 -0.17
N LEU A 31 -1.42 -1.51 -0.08
CA LEU A 31 -1.73 -2.93 -0.05
C LEU A 31 -1.39 -3.61 -1.37
N GLN A 32 -1.80 -3.01 -2.49
CA GLN A 32 -1.43 -3.51 -3.82
C GLN A 32 0.09 -3.51 -4.01
N LEU A 33 0.75 -2.41 -3.60
CA LEU A 33 2.20 -2.31 -3.68
C LEU A 33 2.90 -3.44 -2.92
N TRP A 34 2.51 -3.71 -1.68
CA TRP A 34 3.19 -4.71 -0.86
C TRP A 34 2.99 -6.14 -1.36
N VAL A 35 1.78 -6.49 -1.80
CA VAL A 35 1.51 -7.81 -2.38
C VAL A 35 2.34 -8.02 -3.65
N GLN A 36 2.38 -7.03 -4.55
CA GLN A 36 3.16 -7.14 -5.78
C GLN A 36 4.68 -7.08 -5.54
N ALA A 37 5.15 -6.31 -4.57
CA ALA A 37 6.56 -6.27 -4.19
C ALA A 37 7.02 -7.64 -3.68
N TYR A 38 6.20 -8.30 -2.86
CA TYR A 38 6.45 -9.68 -2.42
C TYR A 38 6.46 -10.65 -3.61
N LYS A 39 5.42 -10.63 -4.45
CA LYS A 39 5.30 -11.48 -5.66
C LYS A 39 6.53 -11.36 -6.58
N ASN A 40 7.03 -10.16 -6.77
CA ASN A 40 8.15 -9.87 -7.67
C ASN A 40 9.54 -9.98 -7.00
N ASN A 41 9.61 -10.49 -5.76
CA ASN A 41 10.85 -10.64 -4.99
C ASN A 41 11.65 -9.33 -4.89
N LEU A 42 10.96 -8.20 -4.70
CA LEU A 42 11.61 -6.90 -4.54
C LEU A 42 12.20 -6.76 -3.14
N THR A 43 13.41 -6.20 -3.05
CA THR A 43 14.01 -5.82 -1.77
C THR A 43 13.43 -4.50 -1.27
N VAL A 44 12.93 -4.48 -0.04
CA VAL A 44 12.38 -3.30 0.62
C VAL A 44 13.24 -2.92 1.83
N LYS A 45 13.55 -1.64 1.97
CA LYS A 45 14.26 -1.08 3.13
C LYS A 45 13.47 0.12 3.66
N GLU A 46 13.15 0.10 4.95
CA GLU A 46 12.57 1.25 5.64
C GLU A 46 13.69 2.21 6.08
N LEU A 47 13.49 3.50 5.84
CA LEU A 47 14.40 4.57 6.26
C LEU A 47 13.61 5.53 7.16
N PRO A 48 14.12 5.84 8.37
CA PRO A 48 13.42 6.74 9.27
C PRO A 48 13.38 8.15 8.67
N VAL A 49 12.22 8.79 8.76
CA VAL A 49 12.01 10.19 8.38
C VAL A 49 11.33 10.93 9.52
N SER A 50 11.50 12.24 9.59
CA SER A 50 10.81 13.06 10.59
C SER A 50 9.29 12.96 10.42
N MET A 51 8.56 12.90 11.53
CA MET A 51 7.10 12.85 11.51
C MET A 51 6.53 14.15 10.91
N ILE A 52 5.80 14.02 9.79
CA ILE A 52 5.19 15.16 9.10
C ILE A 52 3.69 15.34 9.41
N TYR A 53 3.03 14.32 9.96
CA TYR A 53 1.62 14.38 10.33
C TYR A 53 1.46 14.89 11.76
N LYS A 54 1.23 16.19 11.90
CA LYS A 54 1.01 16.85 13.20
C LYS A 54 -0.46 16.97 13.58
N ASP A 55 -1.35 16.80 12.60
CA ASP A 55 -2.79 16.92 12.80
C ASP A 55 -3.42 15.55 13.14
N LYS A 56 -4.15 15.52 14.25
CA LYS A 56 -4.88 14.34 14.73
C LYS A 56 -6.29 14.23 14.14
N GLY A 57 -6.82 15.30 13.53
CA GLY A 57 -8.13 15.37 12.88
C GLY A 57 -8.14 14.87 11.45
N ARG A 58 -7.21 13.97 11.07
CA ARG A 58 -7.10 13.49 9.69
C ARG A 58 -8.39 12.79 9.24
N THR A 59 -8.82 13.10 8.02
CA THR A 59 -9.88 12.39 7.32
C THR A 59 -9.30 11.69 6.10
N PHE A 60 -9.81 10.50 5.80
CA PHE A 60 -9.52 9.74 4.59
C PHE A 60 -10.43 10.16 3.42
N GLY A 61 -11.56 10.84 3.69
CA GLY A 61 -12.57 11.16 2.68
C GLY A 61 -13.25 9.92 2.09
N ASN A 62 -14.16 10.12 1.13
CA ASN A 62 -14.81 9.05 0.34
C ASN A 62 -15.35 7.87 1.18
N TYR A 63 -15.99 8.15 2.31
CA TYR A 63 -16.54 7.17 3.27
C TYR A 63 -15.51 6.30 4.00
N LEU A 64 -14.21 6.49 3.74
CA LEU A 64 -13.13 5.73 4.34
C LEU A 64 -12.83 6.18 5.78
N ASP A 65 -13.46 7.24 6.28
CA ASP A 65 -13.42 7.57 7.71
C ASP A 65 -14.12 6.52 8.56
N ASN A 66 -15.15 5.85 8.02
CA ASN A 66 -15.78 4.70 8.64
C ASN A 66 -14.81 3.50 8.63
N PRO A 67 -14.38 2.99 9.80
CA PRO A 67 -13.39 1.91 9.88
C PRO A 67 -13.83 0.60 9.22
N GLU A 68 -15.11 0.23 9.29
CA GLU A 68 -15.63 -1.01 8.71
C GLU A 68 -15.61 -0.95 7.18
N LYS A 69 -16.07 0.17 6.62
CA LYS A 69 -16.01 0.41 5.16
C LYS A 69 -14.57 0.42 4.66
N ARG A 70 -13.67 1.05 5.40
CA ARG A 70 -12.24 1.10 5.07
C ARG A 70 -11.60 -0.29 5.11
N LEU A 71 -11.92 -1.09 6.14
CA LEU A 71 -11.42 -2.47 6.24
C LEU A 71 -11.93 -3.34 5.10
N ALA A 72 -13.23 -3.29 4.78
CA ALA A 72 -13.81 -4.05 3.67
C ALA A 72 -13.17 -3.65 2.32
N TYR A 73 -12.93 -2.36 2.11
CA TYR A 73 -12.19 -1.85 0.94
C TYR A 73 -10.77 -2.41 0.87
N TYR A 74 -10.03 -2.42 1.99
CA TYR A 74 -8.68 -3.00 2.07
C TYR A 74 -8.66 -4.50 1.80
N GLN A 75 -9.59 -5.25 2.39
CA GLN A 75 -9.72 -6.70 2.16
C GLN A 75 -9.98 -7.01 0.69
N LYS A 76 -10.87 -6.26 0.02
CA LYS A 76 -11.14 -6.42 -1.41
C LYS A 76 -9.87 -6.29 -2.27
N ILE A 77 -9.00 -5.34 -1.94
CA ILE A 77 -7.73 -5.14 -2.67
C ILE A 77 -6.77 -6.29 -2.41
N ILE A 78 -6.59 -6.68 -1.14
CA ILE A 78 -5.72 -7.81 -0.77
C ILE A 78 -6.18 -9.08 -1.48
N ASP A 79 -7.48 -9.40 -1.42
CA ASP A 79 -8.04 -10.59 -2.07
C ASP A 79 -7.84 -10.56 -3.59
N SER A 80 -8.02 -9.40 -4.22
CA SER A 80 -7.81 -9.24 -5.66
C SER A 80 -6.34 -9.48 -6.04
N GLU A 81 -5.39 -8.89 -5.30
CA GLU A 81 -3.97 -9.00 -5.60
C GLU A 81 -3.40 -10.38 -5.25
N VAL A 82 -3.85 -10.99 -4.15
CA VAL A 82 -3.48 -12.37 -3.78
C VAL A 82 -3.99 -13.36 -4.83
N LYS A 83 -5.22 -13.21 -5.33
CA LYS A 83 -5.73 -14.05 -6.45
C LYS A 83 -4.84 -13.93 -7.69
N LYS A 84 -4.38 -12.72 -8.04
CA LYS A 84 -3.41 -12.51 -9.14
C LYS A 84 -2.03 -13.14 -8.87
N CYS A 85 -1.69 -13.41 -7.61
CA CYS A 85 -0.46 -14.12 -7.26
C CYS A 85 -0.61 -15.64 -7.39
N LEU A 86 -1.79 -16.18 -7.06
CA LEU A 86 -2.07 -17.62 -7.02
C LEU A 86 -2.36 -18.26 -8.39
N ILE A 87 -2.60 -17.46 -9.44
CA ILE A 87 -2.93 -17.94 -10.80
C ILE A 87 -1.65 -18.16 -11.65
N TYR A 88 -0.51 -18.52 -11.02
CA TYR A 88 0.74 -18.86 -11.72
C TYR A 88 1.21 -20.25 -11.34
#